data_AF-A0A3E0KC81-F1
#
_entry.id   AF-A0A3E0KC81-F1
#
_cell.length_a   1.000
_cell.length_b   1.000
_cell.length_c   1.000
_cell.angle_alpha   90.00
_cell.angle_beta   90.00
_cell.angle_gamma   90.00
#
_symmetry.space_group_name_H-M   'P 1'
#
loop_
_entity.id
_entity.type
_entity.pdbx_description
1 polymer ?
#
loop_
_entity_poly.entity_id
_entity_poly.type
_entity_poly.pdbx_seq_one_letter_code
_entity_poly.pdbx_strand_id
1 'polypeptide(L)'
;MEDQERVRHLPPDLVEAFVDRMHRMVEEAVDRMKTSAGPVPVILVGGGSILIHRPLRGVSRVVRPPHHEVANAVGAAIAQISGTVDRVYNLEEMSRSEALEHARREAVERAVAAGARRETVEVVDVEDVPLAYLPSNALRVRVKAVGELDLGAAR
;
A
#
# COMPACT_ATOMS: atom_id res chain seq x y z
N MET A 1 30.30 2.16 -2.34
CA MET A 1 30.31 3.63 -2.50
C MET A 1 30.27 3.92 -3.98
N GLU A 2 29.48 4.89 -4.41
CA GLU A 2 29.15 5.17 -5.81
C GLU A 2 30.40 5.62 -6.58
N ASP A 3 30.87 4.78 -7.51
CA ASP A 3 32.07 5.02 -8.31
C ASP A 3 31.68 5.50 -9.72
N GLN A 4 31.87 6.80 -9.96
CA GLN A 4 31.53 7.45 -11.22
C GLN A 4 32.37 6.93 -12.40
N GLU A 5 33.59 6.43 -12.15
CA GLU A 5 34.45 5.88 -13.21
C GLU A 5 33.81 4.68 -13.90
N ARG A 6 32.99 3.92 -13.17
CA ARG A 6 32.30 2.72 -13.69
C ARG A 6 31.23 3.02 -14.73
N VAL A 7 30.81 4.28 -14.87
CA VAL A 7 29.73 4.69 -15.79
C VAL A 7 30.16 5.75 -16.81
N ARG A 8 31.42 6.20 -16.79
CA ARG A 8 31.94 7.22 -17.73
C ARG A 8 31.91 6.82 -19.20
N HIS A 9 31.92 5.53 -19.47
CA HIS A 9 31.87 5.00 -20.84
C HIS A 9 30.46 5.07 -21.45
N LEU A 10 29.43 5.43 -20.67
CA LEU A 10 28.07 5.53 -21.17
C LEU A 10 27.90 6.81 -22.01
N PRO A 11 27.35 6.72 -23.23
CA PRO A 11 27.05 7.89 -24.04
C PRO A 11 26.07 8.83 -23.32
N PRO A 12 26.29 10.16 -23.31
CA PRO A 12 25.37 11.11 -22.68
C PRO A 12 23.93 11.00 -23.19
N ASP A 13 23.74 10.86 -24.51
CA ASP A 13 22.41 10.72 -25.13
C ASP A 13 21.66 9.47 -24.66
N LEU A 14 22.41 8.38 -24.38
CA LEU A 14 21.83 7.17 -23.83
C LEU A 14 21.31 7.42 -22.41
N VAL A 15 22.14 8.05 -21.57
CA VAL A 15 21.77 8.39 -20.18
C VAL A 15 20.54 9.29 -20.16
N GLU A 16 20.52 10.32 -21.01
CA GLU A 16 19.38 11.23 -21.17
C GLU A 16 18.10 10.50 -21.60
N ALA A 17 18.19 9.62 -22.60
CA ALA A 17 17.04 8.82 -23.03
C ALA A 17 16.48 7.93 -21.92
N PHE A 18 17.34 7.36 -21.07
CA PHE A 18 16.93 6.57 -19.90
C PHE A 18 16.27 7.44 -18.83
N VAL A 19 16.86 8.59 -18.51
CA VAL A 19 16.29 9.55 -17.57
C VAL A 19 14.90 10.00 -18.03
N ASP A 20 14.74 10.32 -19.30
CA ASP A 20 13.47 10.70 -19.89
C ASP A 20 12.44 9.57 -19.82
N ARG A 21 12.87 8.32 -20.06
CA ARG A 21 11.98 7.16 -19.91
C ARG A 21 11.52 7.01 -18.46
N MET A 22 12.42 7.16 -17.48
CA MET A 22 12.07 7.08 -16.06
C MET A 22 11.07 8.18 -15.66
N HIS A 23 11.25 9.42 -16.10
CA HIS A 23 10.29 10.50 -15.86
C HIS A 23 8.92 10.16 -16.46
N ARG A 24 8.87 9.72 -17.73
CA ARG A 24 7.61 9.32 -18.38
C ARG A 24 6.90 8.19 -17.61
N MET A 25 7.63 7.18 -17.14
CA MET A 25 7.05 6.09 -16.36
C MET A 25 6.41 6.59 -15.06
N VAL A 26 7.04 7.54 -14.38
CA VAL A 26 6.49 8.17 -13.17
C VAL A 26 5.26 9.01 -13.52
N GLU A 27 5.31 9.82 -14.57
CA GLU A 27 4.17 10.62 -15.04
C GLU A 27 2.96 9.74 -15.40
N GLU A 28 3.18 8.66 -16.15
CA GLU A 28 2.15 7.66 -16.50
C GLU A 28 1.56 6.96 -15.27
N ALA A 29 2.38 6.66 -14.26
CA ALA A 29 1.91 6.08 -13.01
C ALA A 29 1.06 7.07 -12.21
N VAL A 30 1.53 8.32 -12.08
CA VAL A 30 0.80 9.40 -11.42
C VAL A 30 -0.54 9.63 -12.10
N ASP A 31 -0.56 9.71 -13.43
CA ASP A 31 -1.79 9.98 -14.17
C ASP A 31 -2.85 8.88 -14.00
N ARG A 32 -2.43 7.61 -14.01
CA ARG A 32 -3.33 6.47 -13.74
C ARG A 32 -3.92 6.46 -12.32
N MET A 33 -3.23 7.06 -11.35
CA MET A 33 -3.67 7.08 -9.95
C MET A 33 -4.58 8.27 -9.61
N LYS A 34 -4.57 9.34 -10.43
CA LYS A 34 -5.37 10.53 -10.15
C LYS A 34 -6.86 10.22 -10.18
N THR A 35 -7.59 10.78 -9.22
CA THR A 35 -9.06 10.78 -9.20
C THR A 35 -9.66 11.99 -9.94
N SER A 36 -8.83 12.94 -10.38
CA SER A 36 -9.25 14.11 -11.15
C SER A 36 -8.17 14.55 -12.13
N ALA A 37 -8.54 15.36 -13.13
CA ALA A 37 -7.60 15.84 -14.15
C ALA A 37 -6.54 16.84 -13.61
N GLY A 38 -6.70 17.35 -12.39
CA GLY A 38 -5.82 18.36 -11.80
C GLY A 38 -4.43 17.80 -11.41
N PRO A 39 -3.42 18.68 -11.29
CA PRO A 39 -2.10 18.27 -10.81
C PRO A 39 -2.14 17.90 -9.31
N VAL A 40 -1.47 16.82 -8.93
CA VAL A 40 -1.47 16.28 -7.54
C VAL A 40 -0.07 16.37 -6.92
N PRO A 41 0.04 16.52 -5.58
CA PRO A 41 1.34 16.43 -4.92
C PRO A 41 1.84 14.98 -4.94
N VAL A 42 3.16 14.80 -5.08
CA VAL A 42 3.82 13.48 -5.05
C VAL A 42 4.84 13.45 -3.92
N ILE A 43 4.82 12.39 -3.12
CA ILE A 43 5.89 12.07 -2.17
C ILE A 43 6.83 11.10 -2.87
N LEU A 44 8.09 11.50 -3.05
CA LEU A 44 9.10 10.70 -3.74
C LEU A 44 10.12 10.16 -2.74
N VAL A 45 10.27 8.84 -2.71
CA VAL A 45 11.14 8.12 -1.77
C VAL A 45 11.98 7.05 -2.45
N GLY A 46 12.90 6.45 -1.71
CA GLY A 46 13.86 5.44 -2.16
C GLY A 46 15.12 6.05 -2.78
N GLY A 47 16.20 5.28 -2.83
CA GLY A 47 17.50 5.72 -3.38
C GLY A 47 17.43 6.15 -4.85
N GLY A 48 16.51 5.59 -5.64
CA GLY A 48 16.30 5.99 -7.04
C GLY A 48 15.64 7.37 -7.23
N SER A 49 15.16 8.00 -6.15
CA SER A 49 14.50 9.31 -6.22
C SER A 49 15.39 10.43 -6.75
N ILE A 50 16.72 10.25 -6.70
CA ILE A 50 17.71 11.17 -7.28
C ILE A 50 17.61 11.24 -8.82
N LEU A 51 17.16 10.17 -9.47
CA LEU A 51 17.04 10.10 -10.92
C LEU A 51 15.89 10.97 -11.45
N ILE A 52 14.93 11.31 -10.59
CA ILE A 52 13.79 12.16 -10.91
C ILE A 52 14.10 13.60 -10.47
N HIS A 53 14.87 14.31 -11.29
CA HIS A 53 15.40 15.64 -10.96
C HIS A 53 14.73 16.79 -11.75
N ARG A 54 13.79 16.48 -12.64
CA ARG A 54 13.06 17.47 -13.47
C ARG A 54 11.62 17.63 -12.96
N PRO A 55 10.93 18.74 -13.29
CA PRO A 55 9.50 18.84 -13.08
C PRO A 55 8.74 17.71 -13.77
N LEU A 56 7.75 17.15 -13.08
CA LEU A 56 6.89 16.09 -13.62
C LEU A 56 5.56 16.67 -14.08
N ARG A 57 5.12 16.29 -15.28
CA ARG A 57 3.83 16.71 -15.81
C ARG A 57 2.69 16.16 -14.95
N GLY A 58 1.71 17.01 -14.67
CA GLY A 58 0.56 16.65 -13.85
C GLY A 58 0.87 16.46 -12.36
N VAL A 59 2.04 16.89 -11.90
CA VAL A 59 2.43 16.95 -10.49
C VAL A 59 2.50 18.41 -10.05
N SER A 60 1.83 18.76 -8.94
CA SER A 60 1.84 20.14 -8.43
C SER A 60 3.11 20.47 -7.65
N ARG A 61 3.66 19.48 -6.93
CA ARG A 61 4.94 19.54 -6.25
C ARG A 61 5.47 18.15 -5.94
N VAL A 62 6.79 18.02 -5.90
CA VAL A 62 7.48 16.82 -5.41
C VAL A 62 7.98 17.09 -3.99
N VAL A 63 7.60 16.23 -3.05
CA VAL A 63 8.01 16.28 -1.64
C VAL A 63 8.97 15.13 -1.37
N ARG A 64 10.16 15.44 -0.83
CA ARG A 64 11.12 14.46 -0.34
C ARG A 64 11.24 14.61 1.18
N PRO A 65 10.63 13.71 1.97
CA PRO A 65 10.73 13.79 3.42
C PRO A 65 12.15 13.51 3.93
N PRO A 66 12.46 13.85 5.20
CA PRO A 66 13.67 13.36 5.84
C PRO A 66 13.76 11.83 5.73
N HIS A 67 14.98 11.30 5.53
CA HIS A 67 15.23 9.85 5.41
C HIS A 67 14.47 9.15 4.27
N HIS A 68 14.06 9.87 3.23
CA HIS A 68 13.34 9.32 2.08
C HIS A 68 14.11 8.18 1.40
N GLU A 69 15.43 8.18 1.44
CA GLU A 69 16.31 7.14 0.89
C GLU A 69 16.10 5.76 1.54
N VAL A 70 15.64 5.71 2.79
CA VAL A 70 15.37 4.48 3.57
C VAL A 70 13.89 4.28 3.90
N ALA A 71 12.97 4.95 3.19
CA ALA A 71 11.54 4.91 3.48
C ALA A 71 10.95 3.49 3.56
N ASN A 72 11.44 2.54 2.74
CA ASN A 72 10.99 1.14 2.80
C ASN A 72 11.35 0.46 4.13
N ALA A 73 12.55 0.73 4.66
CA ALA A 73 12.98 0.17 5.95
C ALA A 73 12.21 0.82 7.10
N VAL A 74 11.99 2.13 7.04
CA VAL A 74 11.14 2.85 8.00
C VAL A 74 9.72 2.28 7.98
N GLY A 75 9.14 2.10 6.80
CA GLY A 75 7.81 1.52 6.61
C GLY A 75 7.69 0.11 7.20
N ALA A 76 8.71 -0.73 7.03
CA ALA A 76 8.76 -2.06 7.64
C ALA A 76 8.88 -2.00 9.18
N ALA A 77 9.65 -1.04 9.71
CA ALA A 77 9.88 -0.91 11.15
C ALA A 77 8.65 -0.35 11.91
N ILE A 78 7.83 0.47 11.26
CA ILE A 78 6.60 1.02 11.85
C ILE A 78 5.35 0.20 11.53
N ALA A 79 5.48 -0.89 10.77
CA ALA A 79 4.36 -1.71 10.34
C ALA A 79 3.68 -2.38 11.54
N GLN A 80 2.35 -2.26 11.59
CA GLN A 80 1.53 -2.98 12.56
C GLN A 80 1.24 -4.41 12.08
N ILE A 81 1.03 -5.31 13.03
CA ILE A 81 0.62 -6.68 12.74
C ILE A 81 -0.83 -6.67 12.26
N SER A 82 -1.09 -7.27 11.10
CA SER A 82 -2.42 -7.26 10.48
C SER A 82 -3.03 -8.65 10.35
N GLY A 83 -4.33 -8.74 10.59
CA GLY A 83 -5.17 -9.87 10.24
C GLY A 83 -6.13 -9.46 9.14
N THR A 84 -6.26 -10.28 8.09
CA THR A 84 -7.18 -10.00 6.98
C THR A 84 -8.07 -11.20 6.72
N VAL A 85 -9.36 -10.94 6.51
CA VAL A 85 -10.37 -11.91 6.08
C VAL A 85 -10.92 -11.45 4.74
N ASP A 86 -11.09 -12.36 3.80
CA ASP A 86 -11.77 -12.16 2.53
C ASP A 86 -12.61 -13.42 2.29
N ARG A 87 -13.92 -13.32 2.48
CA ARG A 87 -14.86 -14.45 2.45
C ARG A 87 -16.13 -14.09 1.71
N VAL A 88 -16.77 -15.10 1.15
CA VAL A 88 -18.12 -15.00 0.59
C VAL A 88 -19.11 -15.62 1.57
N TYR A 89 -20.17 -14.89 1.88
CA TYR A 89 -21.25 -15.29 2.78
C TYR A 89 -22.55 -15.45 1.99
N ASN A 90 -23.35 -16.44 2.37
CA ASN A 90 -24.70 -16.63 1.85
C ASN A 90 -25.69 -15.84 2.72
N LEU A 91 -26.36 -14.83 2.16
CA LEU A 91 -27.30 -14.01 2.94
C LEU A 91 -28.64 -14.69 3.22
N GLU A 92 -28.88 -15.88 2.65
CA GLU A 92 -30.03 -16.73 3.00
C GLU A 92 -29.82 -17.43 4.35
N GLU A 93 -28.57 -17.69 4.72
CA GLU A 93 -28.20 -18.41 5.95
C GLU A 93 -27.88 -17.46 7.11
N MET A 94 -27.44 -16.24 6.81
CA MET A 94 -27.11 -15.24 7.82
C MET A 94 -27.36 -13.80 7.32
N SER A 95 -27.69 -12.90 8.23
CA SER A 95 -27.84 -11.49 7.89
C SER A 95 -26.51 -10.83 7.50
N ARG A 96 -26.58 -9.75 6.72
CA ARG A 96 -25.41 -8.92 6.38
C ARG A 96 -24.67 -8.45 7.63
N SER A 97 -25.39 -8.05 8.68
CA SER A 97 -24.80 -7.64 9.96
C SER A 97 -24.04 -8.79 10.63
N GLU A 98 -24.58 -10.00 10.64
CA GLU A 98 -23.90 -11.16 11.21
C GLU A 98 -22.65 -11.54 10.41
N ALA A 99 -22.72 -11.46 9.07
CA ALA A 99 -21.57 -11.70 8.20
C ALA A 99 -20.43 -10.70 8.45
N LEU A 100 -20.76 -9.41 8.59
CA LEU A 100 -19.81 -8.35 8.92
C LEU A 100 -19.19 -8.57 10.31
N GLU A 101 -20.00 -8.84 11.32
CA GLU A 101 -19.52 -9.07 12.68
C GLU A 101 -18.66 -10.34 12.78
N HIS A 102 -19.04 -11.39 12.05
CA HIS A 102 -18.24 -12.61 11.94
C HIS A 102 -16.87 -12.32 11.31
N ALA A 103 -16.84 -11.63 10.17
CA ALA A 103 -15.60 -11.27 9.49
C ALA A 103 -14.71 -10.34 10.33
N ARG A 104 -15.30 -9.40 11.08
CA ARG A 104 -14.59 -8.51 12.01
C ARG A 104 -13.90 -9.29 13.12
N ARG A 105 -14.65 -10.16 13.81
CA ARG A 105 -14.07 -11.01 14.85
C ARG A 105 -12.94 -11.87 14.30
N GLU A 106 -13.16 -12.51 13.15
CA GLU A 106 -12.13 -13.36 12.54
C GLU A 106 -10.88 -12.57 12.14
N ALA A 107 -11.01 -11.35 11.61
CA ALA A 107 -9.87 -10.51 11.28
C ALA A 107 -9.06 -10.10 12.53
N VAL A 108 -9.75 -9.79 13.64
CA VAL A 108 -9.12 -9.52 14.94
C VAL A 108 -8.37 -10.75 15.44
N GLU A 109 -9.01 -11.93 15.43
CA GLU A 109 -8.37 -13.18 15.85
C GLU A 109 -7.15 -13.52 14.99
N ARG A 110 -7.22 -13.29 13.67
CA ARG A 110 -6.06 -13.46 12.77
C ARG A 110 -4.92 -12.51 13.10
N ALA A 111 -5.22 -11.25 13.45
CA ALA A 111 -4.20 -10.29 13.85
C ALA A 111 -3.50 -10.73 15.14
N VAL A 112 -4.29 -11.14 16.15
CA VAL A 112 -3.76 -11.65 17.43
C VAL A 112 -2.93 -12.91 17.22
N ALA A 113 -3.41 -13.86 16.43
CA ALA A 113 -2.68 -15.08 16.09
C ALA A 113 -1.37 -14.81 15.33
N ALA A 114 -1.30 -13.70 14.58
CA ALA A 114 -0.09 -13.24 13.92
C ALA A 114 0.88 -12.48 14.86
N GLY A 115 0.54 -12.32 16.14
CA GLY A 115 1.37 -11.68 17.15
C GLY A 115 0.96 -10.26 17.52
N ALA A 116 -0.25 -9.81 17.17
CA ALA A 116 -0.75 -8.51 17.63
C ALA A 116 -1.21 -8.58 19.10
N ARG A 117 -0.93 -7.52 19.87
CA ARG A 117 -1.48 -7.34 21.23
C ARG A 117 -2.98 -7.06 21.14
N ARG A 118 -3.80 -7.96 21.69
CA ARG A 118 -5.27 -7.96 21.55
C ARG A 118 -5.91 -6.61 21.91
N GLU A 119 -5.45 -5.97 22.96
CA GLU A 119 -5.96 -4.69 23.44
C GLU A 119 -5.66 -3.51 22.50
N THR A 120 -4.73 -3.67 21.56
CA THR A 120 -4.36 -2.66 20.55
C THR A 120 -4.99 -2.93 19.18
N VAL A 121 -5.68 -4.05 19.01
CA VAL A 121 -6.23 -4.43 17.69
C VAL A 121 -7.46 -3.60 17.38
N GLU A 122 -7.44 -2.92 16.24
CA GLU A 122 -8.58 -2.21 15.67
C GLU A 122 -8.85 -2.63 14.24
N VAL A 123 -10.12 -2.51 13.82
CA VAL A 123 -10.52 -2.76 12.44
C VAL A 123 -10.37 -1.48 11.64
N VAL A 124 -9.46 -1.48 10.67
CA VAL A 124 -9.11 -0.29 9.86
C VAL A 124 -9.75 -0.28 8.47
N ASP A 125 -10.21 -1.43 7.99
CA ASP A 125 -10.84 -1.54 6.68
C ASP A 125 -11.94 -2.60 6.69
N VAL A 126 -13.09 -2.24 6.13
CA VAL A 126 -14.25 -3.11 5.96
C VAL A 126 -14.89 -2.79 4.63
N GLU A 127 -14.91 -3.78 3.76
CA GLU A 127 -15.50 -3.72 2.44
C GLU A 127 -16.49 -4.87 2.31
N ASP A 128 -17.70 -4.57 1.86
CA ASP A 128 -18.68 -5.59 1.50
C ASP A 128 -19.27 -5.31 0.12
N VAL A 129 -19.20 -6.33 -0.73
CA VAL A 129 -19.57 -6.25 -2.14
C VAL A 129 -20.61 -7.32 -2.44
N PRO A 130 -21.86 -6.95 -2.76
CA PRO A 130 -22.86 -7.90 -3.21
C PRO A 130 -22.43 -8.60 -4.50
N LEU A 131 -22.53 -9.92 -4.54
CA LEU A 131 -22.23 -10.75 -5.70
C LEU A 131 -23.53 -11.06 -6.45
N ALA A 132 -23.96 -10.09 -7.27
CA ALA A 132 -25.28 -10.10 -7.93
C ALA A 132 -25.53 -11.25 -8.93
N TYR A 133 -24.50 -12.02 -9.28
CA TYR A 133 -24.56 -13.12 -10.25
C TYR A 133 -24.54 -14.52 -9.61
N LEU A 134 -24.51 -14.60 -8.26
CA LEU A 134 -24.60 -15.86 -7.55
C LEU A 134 -26.06 -16.14 -7.13
N PRO A 135 -26.57 -17.37 -7.32
CA PRO A 135 -27.98 -17.72 -7.07
C PRO A 135 -28.41 -17.70 -5.59
N SER A 136 -27.54 -17.28 -4.67
CA SER A 136 -27.73 -17.34 -3.21
C SER A 136 -27.60 -15.97 -2.51
N ASN A 137 -27.90 -14.87 -3.20
CA ASN A 137 -27.78 -13.50 -2.65
C ASN A 137 -26.46 -13.30 -1.88
N ALA A 138 -25.34 -13.67 -2.50
CA ALA A 138 -24.08 -13.80 -1.80
C ALA A 138 -23.41 -12.44 -1.56
N LEU A 139 -22.71 -12.31 -0.44
CA LEU A 139 -21.98 -11.11 -0.03
C LEU A 139 -20.50 -11.44 0.16
N ARG A 140 -19.63 -10.82 -0.64
CA ARG A 140 -18.18 -10.86 -0.37
C ARG A 140 -17.87 -9.82 0.69
N VAL A 141 -17.28 -10.23 1.81
CA VAL A 141 -16.84 -9.34 2.88
C VAL A 141 -15.33 -9.47 3.02
N ARG A 142 -14.65 -8.33 2.97
CA ARG A 142 -13.23 -8.18 3.28
C ARG A 142 -13.09 -7.29 4.51
N VAL A 143 -12.32 -7.76 5.49
CA VAL A 143 -12.01 -7.01 6.70
C VAL A 143 -10.51 -7.07 6.98
N LYS A 144 -9.92 -5.92 7.31
CA LYS A 144 -8.55 -5.82 7.81
C LYS A 144 -8.56 -5.24 9.23
N ALA A 145 -7.93 -5.97 10.15
CA ALA A 145 -7.61 -5.49 11.48
C ALA A 145 -6.09 -5.32 11.62
N VAL A 146 -5.65 -4.35 12.42
CA VAL A 146 -4.23 -4.09 12.72
C VAL A 146 -4.04 -3.87 14.22
N GLY A 147 -2.88 -4.23 14.75
CA GLY A 147 -2.49 -3.96 16.13
C GLY A 147 -0.97 -3.91 16.31
N GLU A 148 -0.52 -3.46 17.48
CA GLU A 148 0.90 -3.42 17.82
C GLU A 148 1.44 -4.82 18.06
N LEU A 149 2.72 -5.05 17.71
CA LEU A 149 3.40 -6.32 17.94
C LEU A 149 3.53 -6.61 19.45
N ASP A 150 3.21 -7.85 19.84
CA ASP A 150 3.47 -8.36 21.18
C ASP A 150 4.94 -8.78 21.34
N LEU A 151 5.74 -7.88 21.92
CA LEU A 151 7.15 -8.13 22.22
C LEU A 151 7.36 -9.19 23.33
N GLY A 152 6.31 -9.54 24.08
CA GLY A 152 6.33 -10.58 25.11
C GLY A 152 6.20 -12.00 24.57
N ALA A 153 5.56 -12.18 23.41
CA ALA A 153 5.35 -13.48 22.76
C ALA A 153 6.57 -13.98 21.96
N ALA A 154 7.51 -13.09 21.63
CA ALA A 154 8.70 -13.39 20.83
C ALA A 154 9.94 -13.78 21.68
N ARG A 155 9.78 -14.02 22.99
CA ARG A 155 10.84 -14.45 23.91
C ARG A 155 10.64 -15.87 24.39
#